data_AF-C8PGS5-F1
#
_entry.id   AF-C8PGS5-F1
#
_cell.length_a   1.000
_cell.length_b   1.000
_cell.length_c   1.000
_cell.angle_alpha   90.00
_cell.angle_beta   90.00
_cell.angle_gamma   90.00
#
_symmetry.space_group_name_H-M   'P 1'
#
loop_
_entity.id
_entity.type
_entity.pdbx_description
1 polymer ?
#
loop_
_entity_poly.entity_id
_entity_poly.type
_entity_poly.pdbx_seq_one_letter_code
_entity_poly.pdbx_strand_id
1 'polypeptide(L)'
;MPNAVNSAQYLARIKQAEALFEGQNFTRRQTINLGSGYEIVKDAYRLGAANFSGGEYTLFGAPQIISWRSIDDRAEFFSLIRHANGKFYLIFRQDLYGYSVLELDRGRIMRFVPDAWTLGKESFIWGGVHYLRGWDALAVSGCYWGAPNGVHLVSFAEPMSEEQRYVDVLDCMQGGYDIYEQADFAGFEGNELSLKCFRADALRYEKVKISREQYREWMREAKRL
;
A
#
# COMPACT_ATOMS: atom_id res chain seq x y z
N MET A 1 5.15 -13.93 -1.07
CA MET A 1 6.48 -13.69 -1.63
C MET A 1 7.36 -13.32 -0.44
N PRO A 2 8.65 -13.69 -0.40
CA PRO A 2 9.47 -13.46 0.81
C PRO A 2 9.58 -11.98 1.17
N ASN A 3 9.50 -11.67 2.48
CA ASN A 3 9.76 -10.33 3.00
C ASN A 3 11.27 -10.06 3.02
N ALA A 4 11.73 -9.10 2.21
CA ALA A 4 13.14 -8.78 2.03
C ALA A 4 13.66 -7.63 2.91
N VAL A 5 12.87 -7.15 3.88
CA VAL A 5 13.24 -6.00 4.74
C VAL A 5 14.54 -6.21 5.52
N ASN A 6 14.92 -7.46 5.80
CA ASN A 6 16.16 -7.81 6.49
C ASN A 6 17.26 -8.36 5.55
N SER A 7 17.03 -8.34 4.24
CA SER A 7 18.02 -8.81 3.26
C SER A 7 19.22 -7.85 3.19
N ALA A 8 20.40 -8.41 2.92
CA ALA A 8 21.62 -7.61 2.76
C ALA A 8 21.49 -6.58 1.63
N GLN A 9 20.82 -6.96 0.53
CA GLN A 9 20.56 -6.09 -0.62
C GLN A 9 19.71 -4.88 -0.23
N TYR A 10 18.62 -5.10 0.50
CA TYR A 10 17.76 -4.00 0.94
C TYR A 10 18.49 -3.08 1.94
N LEU A 11 19.20 -3.63 2.92
CA LEU A 11 19.96 -2.84 3.88
C LEU A 11 21.07 -2.01 3.21
N ALA A 12 21.76 -2.57 2.20
CA ALA A 12 22.74 -1.83 1.42
C ALA A 12 22.09 -0.66 0.65
N ARG A 13 20.91 -0.87 0.06
CA ARG A 13 20.14 0.18 -0.63
C ARG A 13 19.74 1.30 0.32
N ILE A 14 19.24 0.97 1.51
CA ILE A 14 18.88 1.95 2.54
C ILE A 14 20.10 2.76 2.97
N LYS A 15 21.24 2.10 3.18
CA LYS A 15 22.51 2.78 3.51
C LYS A 15 22.94 3.75 2.39
N GLN A 16 22.84 3.34 1.14
CA GLN A 16 23.15 4.23 0.00
C GLN A 16 22.21 5.44 -0.08
N ALA A 17 20.96 5.28 0.36
CA ALA A 17 19.96 6.35 0.37
C ALA A 17 20.17 7.35 1.52
N GLU A 18 21.09 7.13 2.46
CA GLU A 18 21.33 8.07 3.58
C GLU A 18 21.71 9.47 3.10
N ALA A 19 22.49 9.56 2.02
CA ALA A 19 22.88 10.84 1.42
C ALA A 19 21.69 11.69 0.96
N LEU A 20 20.53 11.08 0.67
CA LEU A 20 19.31 11.81 0.32
C LEU A 20 18.87 12.77 1.44
N PHE A 21 19.08 12.39 2.70
CA PHE A 21 18.58 13.12 3.87
C PHE A 21 19.57 14.15 4.42
N GLU A 22 20.57 14.54 3.64
CA GLU A 22 21.44 15.66 3.97
C GLU A 22 20.71 17.00 3.82
N GLY A 23 21.05 17.98 4.66
CA GLY A 23 20.37 19.28 4.67
C GLY A 23 20.42 20.05 3.34
N GLN A 24 21.47 19.84 2.53
CA GLN A 24 21.58 20.43 1.20
C GLN A 24 20.54 19.91 0.20
N ASN A 25 19.97 18.73 0.46
CA ASN A 25 18.96 18.06 -0.37
C ASN A 25 17.53 18.35 0.11
N PHE A 26 17.37 19.07 1.23
CA PHE A 26 16.06 19.48 1.73
C PHE A 26 15.37 20.40 0.71
N THR A 27 14.09 20.15 0.47
CA THR A 27 13.30 20.93 -0.50
C THR A 27 12.19 21.72 0.18
N ARG A 28 11.37 21.07 1.01
CA ARG A 28 10.22 21.71 1.66
C ARG A 28 9.70 20.88 2.82
N ARG A 29 9.00 21.55 3.73
CA ARG A 29 8.18 20.95 4.77
C ARG A 29 6.70 21.01 4.39
N GLN A 30 5.97 19.94 4.63
CA GLN A 30 4.51 19.85 4.41
C GLN A 30 3.84 19.21 5.62
N THR A 31 2.58 19.58 5.87
CA THR A 31 1.73 18.93 6.87
C THR A 31 0.57 18.25 6.18
N ILE A 32 0.32 16.99 6.53
CA ILE A 32 -0.72 16.13 5.98
C ILE A 32 -1.67 15.80 7.13
N ASN A 33 -2.90 16.30 7.06
CA ASN A 33 -3.91 16.03 8.07
C ASN A 33 -4.58 14.66 7.77
N LEU A 34 -4.55 13.76 8.75
CA LEU A 34 -5.14 12.41 8.63
C LEU A 34 -6.59 12.35 9.18
N GLY A 35 -7.10 13.46 9.70
CA GLY A 35 -8.32 13.53 10.48
C GLY A 35 -8.16 12.99 11.90
N SER A 36 -9.23 13.10 12.70
CA SER A 36 -9.30 12.58 14.08
C SER A 36 -8.18 13.07 15.02
N GLY A 37 -7.59 14.23 14.74
CA GLY A 37 -6.50 14.81 15.55
C GLY A 37 -5.10 14.28 15.24
N TYR A 38 -4.93 13.50 14.17
CA TYR A 38 -3.63 12.99 13.73
C TYR A 38 -3.09 13.78 12.53
N GLU A 39 -1.80 14.06 12.54
CA GLU A 39 -1.13 14.82 11.48
C GLU A 39 0.26 14.25 11.21
N ILE A 40 0.66 14.21 9.94
CA ILE A 40 2.02 13.86 9.52
C ILE A 40 2.71 15.12 9.05
N VAL A 41 3.87 15.42 9.63
CA VAL A 41 4.80 16.41 9.07
C VAL A 41 5.82 15.69 8.21
N LYS A 42 5.92 16.09 6.95
CA LYS A 42 6.88 15.60 5.95
C LYS A 42 7.94 16.65 5.69
N ASP A 43 9.20 16.29 5.89
CA ASP A 43 10.35 16.99 5.31
C ASP A 43 10.75 16.26 4.03
N ALA A 44 10.60 16.93 2.89
CA ALA A 44 10.85 16.36 1.57
C ALA A 44 12.28 16.65 1.10
N TYR A 45 12.92 15.65 0.50
CA TYR A 45 14.30 15.70 0.05
C TYR A 45 14.42 15.28 -1.42
N ARG A 46 15.39 15.83 -2.14
CA ARG A 46 15.72 15.45 -3.53
C ARG A 46 17.23 15.50 -3.74
N LEU A 47 17.79 14.42 -4.28
CA LEU A 47 19.23 14.29 -4.53
C LEU A 47 19.52 14.16 -6.03
N GLY A 48 20.34 15.09 -6.54
CA GLY A 48 20.81 15.11 -7.93
C GLY A 48 19.76 15.53 -8.97
N ALA A 49 20.14 15.46 -10.25
CA ALA A 49 19.25 15.75 -11.39
C ALA A 49 18.31 14.59 -11.74
N ALA A 50 18.58 13.39 -11.21
CA ALA A 50 17.69 12.24 -11.32
C ALA A 50 16.52 12.41 -10.34
N ASN A 51 15.34 11.87 -10.68
CA ASN A 51 14.13 11.89 -9.86
C ASN A 51 14.22 11.03 -8.58
N PHE A 52 15.34 11.09 -7.84
CA PHE A 52 15.50 10.43 -6.56
C PHE A 52 15.04 11.39 -5.46
N SER A 53 13.81 11.17 -4.99
CA SER A 53 13.19 11.93 -3.91
C SER A 53 12.67 11.01 -2.83
N GLY A 54 12.56 11.57 -1.63
CA GLY A 54 12.08 10.87 -0.45
C GLY A 54 11.67 11.86 0.62
N GLY A 55 11.37 11.34 1.81
CA GLY A 55 10.94 12.18 2.90
C GLY A 55 11.24 11.59 4.28
N GLU A 56 11.42 12.49 5.24
CA GLU A 56 11.33 12.18 6.65
C GLU A 56 9.94 12.57 7.14
N TYR A 57 9.29 11.66 7.85
CA TYR A 57 7.91 11.81 8.28
C TYR A 57 7.85 11.71 9.79
N THR A 58 7.05 12.57 10.41
CA THR A 58 6.78 12.54 11.84
C THR A 58 5.27 12.60 12.08
N LEU A 59 4.73 11.60 12.76
CA LEU A 59 3.33 11.53 13.17
C LEU A 59 3.12 12.21 14.52
N PHE A 60 2.15 13.11 14.56
CA PHE A 60 1.64 13.79 15.74
C PHE A 60 0.22 13.32 16.07
N GLY A 61 -0.19 13.47 17.34
CA GLY A 61 -1.50 13.05 17.86
C GLY A 61 -1.54 11.61 18.40
N ALA A 62 -0.52 10.80 18.13
CA ALA A 62 -0.31 9.50 18.78
C ALA A 62 0.23 9.68 20.21
N PRO A 63 0.08 8.67 21.10
CA PRO A 63 0.63 8.73 22.47
C PRO A 63 2.15 8.96 22.51
N GLN A 64 2.86 8.56 21.46
CA GLN A 64 4.28 8.76 21.25
C GLN A 64 4.54 9.40 19.88
N ILE A 65 5.59 10.22 19.79
CA ILE A 65 6.09 10.73 18.51
C ILE A 65 6.70 9.57 17.74
N ILE A 66 6.25 9.37 16.50
CA ILE A 66 6.70 8.28 15.63
C ILE A 66 7.24 8.90 14.35
N SER A 67 8.46 8.54 13.98
CA SER A 67 9.08 9.03 12.76
C SER A 67 9.59 7.89 11.89
N TRP A 68 9.55 8.09 10.58
CA TRP A 68 10.08 7.15 9.59
C TRP A 68 10.64 7.88 8.39
N ARG A 69 11.42 7.16 7.58
CA ARG A 69 11.93 7.65 6.30
C ARG A 69 11.31 6.86 5.16
N SER A 70 11.04 7.56 4.06
CA SER A 70 10.82 6.95 2.74
C SER A 70 11.95 7.34 1.81
N ILE A 71 12.57 6.36 1.16
CA ILE A 71 13.65 6.60 0.18
C ILE A 71 13.12 6.74 -1.25
N ASP A 72 11.82 6.56 -1.44
CA ASP A 72 11.10 6.80 -2.67
C ASP A 72 9.67 7.22 -2.33
N ASP A 73 9.35 8.50 -2.50
CA ASP A 73 8.04 9.07 -2.17
C ASP A 73 7.09 9.15 -3.36
N ARG A 74 7.44 8.55 -4.51
CA ARG A 74 6.55 8.48 -5.67
C ARG A 74 5.35 7.59 -5.36
N ALA A 75 4.14 8.05 -5.66
CA ALA A 75 2.87 7.38 -5.32
C ALA A 75 2.60 7.23 -3.81
N GLU A 76 3.15 8.14 -2.97
CA GLU A 76 2.89 8.15 -1.53
C GLU A 76 1.39 8.15 -1.20
N PHE A 77 1.03 7.42 -0.14
CA PHE A 77 -0.30 7.45 0.44
C PHE A 77 -0.23 7.20 1.94
N PHE A 78 -1.27 7.66 2.65
CA PHE A 78 -1.46 7.46 4.08
C PHE A 78 -2.93 7.12 4.31
N SER A 79 -3.21 5.98 4.94
CA SER A 79 -4.58 5.55 5.26
C SER A 79 -4.66 5.22 6.74
N LEU A 80 -5.30 6.12 7.50
CA LEU A 80 -5.61 5.91 8.91
C LEU A 80 -6.91 5.10 9.01
N ILE A 81 -6.83 3.91 9.60
CA ILE A 81 -7.95 2.98 9.69
C ILE A 81 -8.28 2.67 11.15
N ARG A 82 -9.58 2.59 11.44
CA ARG A 82 -10.08 1.98 12.68
C ARG A 82 -10.46 0.53 12.37
N HIS A 83 -9.64 -0.40 12.82
CA HIS A 83 -9.82 -1.82 12.57
C HIS A 83 -11.02 -2.40 13.34
N ALA A 84 -11.55 -3.54 12.90
CA ALA A 84 -12.66 -4.22 13.57
C ALA A 84 -12.33 -4.60 15.02
N ASN A 85 -11.06 -4.85 15.33
CA ASN A 85 -10.57 -5.08 16.70
C ASN A 85 -10.59 -3.83 17.61
N GLY A 86 -11.02 -2.67 17.09
CA GLY A 86 -11.16 -1.42 17.84
C GLY A 86 -9.92 -0.53 17.87
N LYS A 87 -8.76 -1.02 17.40
CA LYS A 87 -7.50 -0.27 17.35
C LYS A 87 -7.37 0.58 16.09
N PHE A 88 -6.46 1.56 16.15
CA PHE A 88 -6.06 2.34 14.99
C PHE A 88 -4.76 1.83 14.39
N TYR A 89 -4.74 1.78 13.06
CA TYR A 89 -3.54 1.49 12.29
C TYR A 89 -3.36 2.55 11.20
N LEU A 90 -2.12 2.93 10.94
CA LEU A 90 -1.77 3.76 9.79
C LEU A 90 -1.08 2.85 8.76
N ILE A 91 -1.65 2.77 7.56
CA ILE A 91 -1.06 2.07 6.43
C ILE A 91 -0.44 3.10 5.50
N PHE A 92 0.82 2.88 5.14
CA PHE A 92 1.63 3.82 4.36
C PHE A 92 2.76 3.05 3.67
N ARG A 93 3.65 3.78 2.99
CA ARG A 93 4.84 3.21 2.39
C ARG A 93 6.10 3.92 2.84
N GLN A 94 7.19 3.18 2.84
CA GLN A 94 8.55 3.67 3.10
C GLN A 94 9.48 3.49 1.88
N ASP A 95 8.91 2.99 0.79
CA ASP A 95 9.58 2.73 -0.47
C ASP A 95 8.53 2.66 -1.60
N LEU A 96 8.98 2.61 -2.85
CA LEU A 96 8.06 2.46 -3.99
C LEU A 96 7.31 1.12 -3.93
N TYR A 97 8.03 0.06 -3.56
CA TYR A 97 7.47 -1.29 -3.46
C TYR A 97 7.26 -1.73 -2.02
N GLY A 98 6.19 -2.48 -1.79
CA GLY A 98 5.79 -2.94 -0.47
C GLY A 98 4.93 -1.92 0.28
N TYR A 99 4.79 -2.14 1.58
CA TYR A 99 3.95 -1.33 2.44
C TYR A 99 4.41 -1.43 3.90
N SER A 100 3.86 -0.57 4.74
CA SER A 100 4.11 -0.55 6.17
C SER A 100 2.81 -0.32 6.92
N VAL A 101 2.73 -0.93 8.11
CA VAL A 101 1.59 -0.80 9.02
C VAL A 101 2.12 -0.35 10.37
N LEU A 102 1.64 0.80 10.82
CA LEU A 102 1.91 1.32 12.15
C LEU A 102 0.73 1.03 13.07
N GLU A 103 0.97 0.30 14.15
CA GLU A 103 0.04 0.14 15.27
C GLU A 103 0.17 1.38 16.20
N LEU A 104 -0.84 2.25 16.20
CA LEU A 104 -0.73 3.59 16.79
C LEU A 104 -0.55 3.60 18.30
N ASP A 105 -1.22 2.70 19.04
CA ASP A 105 -1.16 2.65 20.51
C ASP A 105 0.22 2.19 21.01
N ARG A 106 0.89 1.34 20.25
CA ARG A 106 2.21 0.77 20.61
C ARG A 106 3.40 1.41 19.89
N GLY A 107 3.15 2.18 18.84
CA GLY A 107 4.23 2.79 18.04
C GLY A 107 5.06 1.76 17.28
N ARG A 108 4.51 0.58 17.00
CA ARG A 108 5.21 -0.51 16.31
C ARG A 108 4.94 -0.43 14.81
N ILE A 109 6.00 -0.51 14.00
CA ILE A 109 5.90 -0.55 12.55
C ILE A 109 6.21 -1.96 12.07
N MET A 110 5.26 -2.60 11.39
CA MET A 110 5.51 -3.76 10.53
C MET A 110 5.85 -3.25 9.13
N ARG A 111 6.86 -3.86 8.50
CA ARG A 111 7.32 -3.49 7.16
C ARG A 111 7.38 -4.73 6.29
N PHE A 112 6.78 -4.64 5.12
CA PHE A 112 6.89 -5.64 4.08
C PHE A 112 7.55 -5.04 2.85
N VAL A 113 8.62 -5.68 2.38
CA VAL A 113 9.31 -5.34 1.14
C VAL A 113 9.37 -6.60 0.25
N PRO A 114 8.82 -6.57 -0.98
CA PRO A 114 8.87 -7.73 -1.86
C PRO A 114 10.30 -8.06 -2.29
N ASP A 115 10.73 -9.32 -2.15
CA ASP A 115 12.05 -9.77 -2.61
C ASP A 115 12.29 -9.56 -4.11
N ALA A 116 11.24 -9.63 -4.91
CA ALA A 116 11.24 -9.31 -6.34
C ALA A 116 11.99 -8.01 -6.62
N TRP A 117 11.74 -6.97 -5.82
CA TRP A 117 12.40 -5.68 -5.98
C TRP A 117 13.92 -5.74 -5.72
N THR A 118 14.34 -6.49 -4.70
CA THR A 118 15.79 -6.72 -4.44
C THR A 118 16.48 -7.54 -5.53
N LEU A 119 15.70 -8.26 -6.34
CA LEU A 119 16.16 -9.03 -7.51
C LEU A 119 16.02 -8.25 -8.82
N GLY A 120 15.71 -6.95 -8.76
CA GLY A 120 15.52 -6.09 -9.94
C GLY A 120 14.27 -6.42 -10.74
N LYS A 121 13.31 -7.12 -10.14
CA LYS A 121 12.01 -7.46 -10.72
C LYS A 121 10.93 -6.50 -10.21
N GLU A 122 9.90 -6.35 -11.02
CA GLU A 122 8.72 -5.56 -10.68
C GLU A 122 7.85 -6.26 -9.62
N SER A 123 7.19 -5.47 -8.78
CA SER A 123 6.10 -5.92 -7.91
C SER A 123 4.95 -4.91 -7.93
N PHE A 124 3.76 -5.30 -7.49
CA PHE A 124 2.61 -4.40 -7.47
C PHE A 124 2.86 -3.19 -6.57
N ILE A 125 2.76 -1.99 -7.13
CA ILE A 125 2.96 -0.71 -6.46
C ILE A 125 1.63 -0.29 -5.84
N TRP A 126 1.54 -0.34 -4.50
CA TRP A 126 0.34 0.11 -3.79
C TRP A 126 0.21 1.63 -3.91
N GLY A 127 -0.87 2.13 -4.51
CA GLY A 127 -1.17 3.56 -4.63
C GLY A 127 -2.20 4.08 -3.63
N GLY A 128 -2.92 3.19 -2.94
CA GLY A 128 -3.88 3.56 -1.92
C GLY A 128 -4.62 2.33 -1.38
N VAL A 129 -5.27 2.48 -0.23
CA VAL A 129 -6.00 1.37 0.41
C VAL A 129 -7.32 1.83 1.01
N HIS A 130 -8.34 0.97 0.86
CA HIS A 130 -9.64 1.10 1.50
C HIS A 130 -9.88 -0.11 2.42
N TYR A 131 -10.15 0.14 3.70
CA TYR A 131 -10.42 -0.93 4.67
C TYR A 131 -11.88 -1.39 4.59
N LEU A 132 -12.04 -2.67 4.24
CA LEU A 132 -13.32 -3.36 4.15
C LEU A 132 -13.64 -3.97 5.51
N ARG A 133 -14.13 -3.15 6.45
CA ARG A 133 -14.33 -3.53 7.86
C ARG A 133 -15.17 -4.80 8.06
N GLY A 134 -16.16 -5.04 7.21
CA GLY A 134 -16.98 -6.25 7.29
C GLY A 134 -16.24 -7.53 6.90
N TRP A 135 -15.12 -7.42 6.21
CA TRP A 135 -14.34 -8.53 5.66
C TRP A 135 -12.99 -8.73 6.34
N ASP A 136 -12.55 -7.78 7.18
CA ASP A 136 -11.19 -7.72 7.70
C ASP A 136 -10.14 -7.77 6.59
N ALA A 137 -10.35 -6.95 5.55
CA ALA A 137 -9.55 -6.93 4.35
C ALA A 137 -9.27 -5.50 3.88
N LEU A 138 -8.24 -5.34 3.03
CA LEU A 138 -7.97 -4.11 2.29
C LEU A 138 -8.30 -4.34 0.81
N ALA A 139 -9.01 -3.38 0.21
CA ALA A 139 -8.95 -3.16 -1.23
C ALA A 139 -7.77 -2.23 -1.51
N VAL A 140 -6.73 -2.77 -2.14
CA VAL A 140 -5.49 -2.06 -2.46
C VAL A 140 -5.53 -1.67 -3.92
N SER A 141 -5.62 -0.37 -4.19
CA SER A 141 -5.48 0.17 -5.54
C SER A 141 -4.00 0.41 -5.84
N GLY A 142 -3.60 0.17 -7.09
CA GLY A 142 -2.20 0.29 -7.48
C GLY A 142 -1.99 -0.14 -8.93
N CYS A 143 -0.73 -0.29 -9.32
CA CYS A 143 -0.37 -0.80 -10.64
C CYS A 143 1.01 -1.45 -10.64
N TYR A 144 1.33 -2.13 -11.72
CA TYR A 144 2.72 -2.40 -12.10
C TYR A 144 3.24 -1.19 -12.88
N TRP A 145 4.54 -0.92 -12.84
CA TRP A 145 5.12 0.25 -13.50
C TRP A 145 4.72 0.35 -14.98
N GLY A 146 4.02 1.44 -15.34
CA GLY A 146 3.54 1.69 -16.70
C GLY A 146 2.31 0.88 -17.15
N ALA A 147 1.75 0.05 -16.27
CA ALA A 147 0.54 -0.71 -16.52
C ALA A 147 -0.73 0.04 -16.06
N PRO A 148 -1.92 -0.33 -16.57
CA PRO A 148 -3.19 0.16 -16.02
C PRO A 148 -3.38 -0.16 -14.54
N ASN A 149 -4.31 0.53 -13.89
CA ASN A 149 -4.64 0.30 -12.48
C ASN A 149 -5.26 -1.09 -12.26
N GLY A 150 -4.89 -1.72 -11.16
CA GLY A 150 -5.51 -2.91 -10.64
C GLY A 150 -6.00 -2.72 -9.20
N VAL A 151 -6.75 -3.71 -8.72
CA VAL A 151 -7.16 -3.82 -7.32
C VAL A 151 -6.76 -5.19 -6.80
N HIS A 152 -5.95 -5.22 -5.74
CA HIS A 152 -5.69 -6.44 -4.98
C HIS A 152 -6.56 -6.46 -3.72
N LEU A 153 -7.05 -7.63 -3.35
CA LEU A 153 -7.67 -7.86 -2.04
C LEU A 153 -6.65 -8.50 -1.12
N VAL A 154 -6.36 -7.84 -0.01
CA VAL A 154 -5.35 -8.26 0.97
C VAL A 154 -6.05 -8.57 2.29
N SER A 155 -5.78 -9.76 2.84
CA SER A 155 -6.19 -10.09 4.21
C SER A 155 -5.62 -9.07 5.18
N PHE A 156 -6.45 -8.62 6.11
CA PHE A 156 -6.05 -7.67 7.14
C PHE A 156 -6.59 -8.03 8.52
N ALA A 157 -7.00 -9.29 8.71
CA ALA A 157 -7.45 -9.81 10.01
C ALA A 157 -6.36 -9.71 11.10
N GLU A 158 -5.09 -9.84 10.70
CA GLU A 158 -3.93 -9.66 11.57
C GLU A 158 -3.05 -8.52 11.03
N PRO A 159 -3.35 -7.24 11.32
CA PRO A 159 -2.71 -6.07 10.71
C PRO A 159 -1.16 -6.05 10.76
N MET A 160 -0.58 -6.64 11.80
CA MET A 160 0.86 -6.65 12.06
C MET A 160 1.56 -7.93 11.56
N SER A 161 0.87 -8.80 10.83
CA SER A 161 1.47 -10.00 10.23
C SER A 161 2.35 -9.63 9.03
N GLU A 162 3.54 -10.25 8.96
CA GLU A 162 4.43 -10.15 7.79
C GLU A 162 4.05 -11.11 6.66
N GLU A 163 3.12 -12.04 6.91
CA GLU A 163 2.69 -13.09 5.97
C GLU A 163 1.25 -12.88 5.50
N GLN A 164 0.89 -11.63 5.16
CA GLN A 164 -0.46 -11.37 4.65
C GLN A 164 -0.75 -12.20 3.40
N ARG A 165 -2.02 -12.57 3.21
CA ARG A 165 -2.48 -13.25 2.00
C ARG A 165 -3.18 -12.25 1.10
N TYR A 166 -3.06 -12.44 -0.21
CA TYR A 166 -3.73 -11.59 -1.18
C TYR A 166 -4.21 -12.36 -2.41
N VAL A 167 -5.11 -11.70 -3.13
CA VAL A 167 -5.50 -12.05 -4.50
C VAL A 167 -5.50 -10.80 -5.36
N ASP A 168 -5.11 -10.96 -6.62
CA ASP A 168 -5.38 -9.97 -7.66
C ASP A 168 -6.83 -10.18 -8.13
N VAL A 169 -7.66 -9.14 -8.03
CA VAL A 169 -9.08 -9.27 -8.35
C VAL A 169 -9.29 -9.56 -9.84
N LEU A 170 -8.47 -8.96 -10.72
CA LEU A 170 -8.60 -9.19 -12.15
C LEU A 170 -8.24 -10.63 -12.50
N ASP A 171 -7.17 -11.20 -11.92
CA ASP A 171 -6.84 -12.62 -12.07
C ASP A 171 -7.97 -13.57 -11.63
N CYS A 172 -8.74 -13.18 -10.60
CA CYS A 172 -9.80 -14.03 -10.03
C CYS A 172 -11.17 -13.87 -10.71
N MET A 173 -11.40 -12.78 -11.44
CA MET A 173 -12.66 -12.54 -12.12
C MET A 173 -12.85 -13.50 -13.31
N GLN A 174 -14.10 -13.82 -13.64
CA GLN A 174 -14.39 -14.67 -14.80
C GLN A 174 -13.88 -14.01 -16.09
N GLY A 175 -13.03 -14.74 -16.82
CA GLY A 175 -12.33 -14.27 -18.02
C GLY A 175 -11.10 -13.40 -17.73
N GLY A 176 -10.89 -13.01 -16.48
CA GLY A 176 -9.74 -12.26 -15.98
C GLY A 176 -9.16 -11.21 -16.92
N TYR A 177 -7.84 -11.22 -17.09
CA TYR A 177 -7.12 -10.29 -17.95
C TYR A 177 -7.42 -10.44 -19.45
N ASP A 178 -8.08 -11.53 -19.90
CA ASP A 178 -8.51 -11.65 -21.30
C ASP A 178 -9.73 -10.76 -21.60
N ILE A 179 -10.48 -10.36 -20.57
CA ILE A 179 -11.67 -9.48 -20.70
C ILE A 179 -11.40 -8.09 -20.11
N TYR A 180 -10.69 -8.02 -18.98
CA TYR A 180 -10.54 -6.79 -18.21
C TYR A 180 -9.08 -6.33 -18.16
N GLU A 181 -8.83 -5.07 -18.50
CA GLU A 181 -7.47 -4.49 -18.47
C GLU A 181 -7.22 -3.63 -17.23
N GLN A 182 -8.28 -3.10 -16.62
CA GLN A 182 -8.18 -2.16 -15.51
C GLN A 182 -9.30 -2.38 -14.50
N ALA A 183 -8.98 -2.20 -13.22
CA ALA A 183 -9.95 -2.10 -12.14
C ALA A 183 -9.61 -0.94 -11.20
N ASP A 184 -10.63 -0.17 -10.82
CA ASP A 184 -10.54 0.87 -9.80
C ASP A 184 -11.57 0.61 -8.69
N PHE A 185 -11.21 0.94 -7.45
CA PHE A 185 -12.15 0.91 -6.33
C PHE A 185 -13.27 1.93 -6.55
N ALA A 186 -14.54 1.50 -6.43
CA ALA A 186 -15.70 2.36 -6.61
C ALA A 186 -16.59 2.50 -5.36
N GLY A 187 -16.41 1.67 -4.34
CA GLY A 187 -17.13 1.77 -3.08
C GLY A 187 -17.26 0.45 -2.34
N PHE A 188 -17.62 0.51 -1.06
CA PHE A 188 -17.92 -0.65 -0.24
C PHE A 188 -19.13 -0.35 0.64
N GLU A 189 -20.28 -0.91 0.26
CA GLU A 189 -21.58 -0.63 0.88
C GLU A 189 -22.36 -1.93 1.03
N GLY A 190 -23.13 -2.07 2.10
CA GLY A 190 -23.93 -3.28 2.33
C GLY A 190 -23.10 -4.56 2.39
N ASN A 191 -21.81 -4.46 2.77
CA ASN A 191 -20.87 -5.58 2.80
C ASN A 191 -20.54 -6.19 1.42
N GLU A 192 -20.71 -5.38 0.36
CA GLU A 192 -20.39 -5.70 -1.03
C GLU A 192 -19.37 -4.68 -1.58
N LEU A 193 -18.33 -5.17 -2.25
CA LEU A 193 -17.33 -4.34 -2.90
C LEU A 193 -17.76 -4.02 -4.32
N SER A 194 -17.76 -2.74 -4.65
CA SER A 194 -17.97 -2.23 -6.01
C SER A 194 -16.65 -1.81 -6.63
N LEU A 195 -16.41 -2.29 -7.85
CA LEU A 195 -15.27 -1.90 -8.69
C LEU A 195 -15.78 -1.29 -9.99
N LYS A 196 -15.00 -0.37 -10.55
CA LYS A 196 -15.17 0.12 -11.92
C LYS A 196 -14.10 -0.57 -12.76
N CYS A 197 -14.52 -1.49 -13.63
CA CYS A 197 -13.60 -2.27 -14.45
C CYS A 197 -13.70 -1.84 -15.92
N PHE A 198 -12.56 -1.71 -16.60
CA PHE A 198 -12.54 -1.49 -18.05
C PHE A 198 -12.52 -2.84 -18.77
N ARG A 199 -13.52 -3.07 -19.62
CA ARG A 199 -13.58 -4.23 -20.49
C ARG A 199 -12.94 -3.93 -21.84
N ALA A 200 -11.91 -4.68 -22.20
CA ALA A 200 -11.20 -4.52 -23.46
C ALA A 200 -12.06 -4.95 -24.67
N ASP A 201 -12.80 -6.05 -24.54
CA ASP A 201 -13.64 -6.62 -25.60
C ASP A 201 -14.76 -5.67 -26.08
N ALA A 202 -15.35 -4.95 -25.13
CA ALA A 202 -16.48 -4.04 -25.36
C ALA A 202 -16.08 -2.55 -25.33
N LEU A 203 -14.79 -2.25 -25.10
CA LEU A 203 -14.23 -0.89 -25.02
C LEU A 203 -15.03 0.04 -24.09
N ARG A 204 -15.49 -0.47 -22.95
CA ARG A 204 -16.33 0.29 -22.01
C ARG A 204 -16.02 -0.05 -20.56
N TYR A 205 -16.32 0.90 -19.68
CA TYR A 205 -16.33 0.64 -18.25
C TYR A 205 -17.64 -0.02 -17.83
N GLU A 206 -17.56 -0.89 -16.84
CA GLU A 206 -18.72 -1.40 -16.13
C GLU A 206 -18.49 -1.49 -14.63
N LYS A 207 -19.59 -1.53 -13.89
CA LYS A 207 -19.58 -1.70 -12.44
C LYS A 207 -19.63 -3.18 -12.13
N VAL A 208 -18.58 -3.71 -11.52
CA VAL A 208 -18.49 -5.09 -11.05
C VAL A 208 -18.69 -5.10 -9.55
N LYS A 209 -19.44 -6.08 -9.06
CA LYS A 209 -19.73 -6.27 -7.64
C LYS A 209 -19.12 -7.59 -7.17
N ILE A 210 -18.38 -7.53 -6.07
CA ILE A 210 -17.77 -8.68 -5.42
C ILE A 210 -18.41 -8.87 -4.04
N SER A 211 -18.94 -10.07 -3.80
CA SER A 211 -19.52 -10.42 -2.49
C SER A 211 -18.45 -10.91 -1.50
N ARG A 212 -18.84 -11.00 -0.23
CA ARG A 212 -17.97 -11.55 0.82
C ARG A 212 -17.67 -13.03 0.58
N GLU A 213 -18.63 -13.76 0.03
CA GLU A 213 -18.52 -15.18 -0.29
C GLU A 213 -17.47 -15.39 -1.39
N GLN A 214 -17.53 -14.61 -2.47
CA GLN A 214 -16.51 -14.63 -3.53
C GLN A 214 -15.12 -14.31 -2.99
N TYR A 215 -15.00 -13.26 -2.17
CA TYR A 215 -13.73 -12.93 -1.50
C TYR A 215 -13.21 -14.12 -0.68
N ARG A 216 -14.06 -14.74 0.14
CA ARG A 216 -13.67 -15.89 0.98
C ARG A 216 -13.22 -17.09 0.14
N GLU A 217 -13.88 -17.34 -0.98
CA GLU A 217 -13.51 -18.40 -1.91
C GLU A 217 -12.11 -18.15 -2.50
N TRP A 218 -11.88 -16.97 -3.06
CA TRP A 218 -10.57 -16.58 -3.60
C TRP A 218 -9.47 -16.66 -2.54
N MET A 219 -9.77 -16.28 -1.29
CA MET A 219 -8.80 -16.31 -0.21
C MET A 219 -8.37 -17.71 0.22
N ARG A 220 -9.10 -18.78 -0.14
CA ARG A 220 -8.65 -20.17 0.12
C ARG A 220 -7.38 -20.48 -0.66
N GLU A 221 -7.31 -20.01 -1.89
CA GLU A 221 -6.19 -20.21 -2.82
C GLU A 221 -5.22 -19.02 -2.85
N ALA A 222 -5.46 -18.01 -1.99
CA ALA A 222 -4.67 -16.78 -1.97
C ALA A 222 -3.17 -17.03 -1.81
N LYS A 223 -2.41 -16.29 -2.60
CA LYS A 223 -0.96 -16.21 -2.55
C LYS A 223 -0.56 -15.51 -1.24
N ARG A 224 0.60 -15.85 -0.69
CA ARG A 224 1.23 -15.01 0.33
C ARG A 224 1.75 -13.75 -0.36
N LEU A 225 1.49 -12.58 0.20
CA LEU A 225 2.22 -11.35 -0.09
C LEU A 225 3.69 -11.59 0.18
#